data_AF-A0A1Q7RJ56-F1
#
_entry.id   AF-A0A1Q7RJ56-F1
#
_cell.length_a   1.000
_cell.length_b   1.000
_cell.length_c   1.000
_cell.angle_alpha   90.00
_cell.angle_beta   90.00
_cell.angle_gamma   90.00
#
_symmetry.space_group_name_H-M   'P 1'
#
loop_
_entity.id
_entity.type
_entity.pdbx_description
1 polymer ?
#
loop_
_entity_poly.entity_id
_entity_poly.type
_entity_poly.pdbx_seq_one_letter_code
_entity_poly.pdbx_strand_id
1 'polypeptide(L)'
;MALAALGIAQSENTLLSQIGADRRAPYTDATGFHWGDPYVSFVGNVDGAERNNTGYGVYNTPIARVAQADGATVSSSAEGIAPSTIYQAVLDGHPVIAWVSFDWLFHRVSHYVAFDGRTVQFGSPYEHAVVVRGLSNGYVLINNPWFGVQWISKATFESSYATFNRMAVIFGGAAAGPGMSSASATYAGPTPAPQDTYHPLAPARLLDTRDGTGGVPFSAGAAFPQAALTSWS
;
A
#
# COMPACT_ATOMS: atom_id res chain seq x y z
N MET A 1 -3.29 -7.27 -1.05
CA MET A 1 -2.15 -8.18 -1.32
C MET A 1 -1.82 -9.10 -0.16
N ALA A 2 -1.61 -8.56 1.06
CA ALA A 2 -1.13 -9.35 2.19
C ALA A 2 -2.03 -10.54 2.52
N LEU A 3 -3.35 -10.33 2.57
CA LEU A 3 -4.35 -11.39 2.73
C LEU A 3 -4.23 -12.48 1.64
N ALA A 4 -4.11 -12.09 0.37
CA ALA A 4 -3.93 -13.04 -0.73
C ALA A 4 -2.63 -13.87 -0.60
N ALA A 5 -1.56 -13.29 -0.04
CA ALA A 5 -0.34 -14.03 0.28
C ALA A 5 -0.55 -15.05 1.42
N LEU A 6 -1.55 -14.87 2.28
CA LEU A 6 -1.98 -15.82 3.31
C LEU A 6 -3.04 -16.82 2.79
N GLY A 7 -3.36 -16.80 1.49
CA GLY A 7 -4.44 -17.61 0.90
C GLY A 7 -5.85 -17.07 1.14
N ILE A 8 -6.00 -15.89 1.75
CA ILE A 8 -7.28 -15.24 2.03
C ILE A 8 -7.65 -14.36 0.82
N ALA A 9 -8.61 -14.84 0.02
CA ALA A 9 -9.11 -14.13 -1.15
C ALA A 9 -10.21 -13.14 -0.76
N GLN A 10 -9.94 -11.84 -0.89
CA GLN A 10 -10.90 -10.76 -0.71
C GLN A 10 -10.83 -9.74 -1.85
N SER A 11 -11.96 -9.11 -2.16
CA SER A 11 -12.01 -8.02 -3.14
C SER A 11 -11.68 -6.68 -2.48
N GLU A 12 -11.13 -5.74 -3.25
CA GLU A 12 -10.84 -4.37 -2.82
C GLU A 12 -12.11 -3.68 -2.27
N ASN A 13 -13.22 -3.78 -3.00
CA ASN A 13 -14.54 -3.27 -2.59
C ASN A 13 -15.03 -3.90 -1.26
N THR A 14 -14.76 -5.20 -1.03
CA THR A 14 -15.10 -5.86 0.24
C THR A 14 -14.33 -5.22 1.40
N LEU A 15 -13.01 -5.11 1.24
CA LEU A 15 -12.12 -4.53 2.24
C LEU A 15 -12.47 -3.07 2.52
N LEU A 16 -12.67 -2.24 1.50
CA LEU A 16 -13.09 -0.84 1.65
C LEU A 16 -14.45 -0.72 2.37
N SER A 17 -15.39 -1.62 2.09
CA SER A 17 -16.69 -1.68 2.78
C SER A 17 -16.57 -2.07 4.27
N GLN A 18 -15.63 -2.97 4.62
CA GLN A 18 -15.35 -3.37 6.01
C GLN A 18 -14.50 -2.34 6.79
N ILE A 19 -13.63 -1.59 6.09
CA ILE A 19 -12.87 -0.47 6.66
C ILE A 19 -13.82 0.71 6.96
N GLY A 20 -14.72 1.00 6.02
CA GLY A 20 -15.60 2.18 6.03
C GLY A 20 -14.85 3.45 5.63
N ALA A 21 -15.58 4.51 5.27
CA ALA A 21 -14.99 5.80 4.90
C ALA A 21 -15.74 6.98 5.56
N ASP A 22 -15.00 7.84 6.26
CA ASP A 22 -15.49 9.12 6.74
C ASP A 22 -15.40 10.17 5.62
N ARG A 23 -16.52 10.33 4.90
CA ARG A 23 -16.64 11.26 3.77
C ARG A 23 -16.95 12.71 4.16
N ARG A 24 -16.86 13.07 5.45
CA ARG A 24 -16.97 14.47 5.89
C ARG A 24 -15.80 15.28 5.31
N ALA A 25 -16.11 16.47 4.78
CA ALA A 25 -15.08 17.38 4.28
C ALA A 25 -14.25 17.95 5.45
N PRO A 26 -12.94 18.17 5.28
CA PRO A 26 -12.13 18.83 6.29
C PRO A 26 -12.47 20.32 6.38
N TYR A 27 -12.12 20.92 7.52
CA TYR A 27 -12.21 22.37 7.74
C TYR A 27 -11.01 22.90 8.52
N THR A 28 -10.87 24.22 8.58
CA THR A 28 -9.84 24.90 9.39
C THR A 28 -10.52 25.94 10.27
N ASP A 29 -10.17 25.98 11.55
CA ASP A 29 -10.62 26.98 12.50
C ASP A 29 -9.45 27.56 13.32
N ALA A 30 -9.75 28.27 14.41
CA ALA A 30 -8.74 28.89 15.27
C ALA A 30 -7.86 27.88 16.04
N THR A 31 -8.23 26.60 16.08
CA THR A 31 -7.49 25.52 16.76
C THR A 31 -6.67 24.65 15.80
N GLY A 32 -6.96 24.70 14.49
CA GLY A 32 -6.15 24.05 13.46
C GLY A 32 -6.94 23.57 12.25
N PHE A 33 -6.32 22.69 11.47
CA PHE A 33 -7.00 21.87 10.46
C PHE A 33 -7.65 20.67 11.15
N HIS A 34 -8.83 20.24 10.65
CA HIS A 34 -9.60 19.13 11.20
C HIS A 34 -10.13 18.22 10.09
N TRP A 35 -10.04 16.91 10.30
CA TRP A 35 -10.61 15.90 9.40
C TRP A 35 -11.05 14.62 10.13
N GLY A 36 -11.35 13.53 9.41
CA GLY A 36 -11.65 12.22 10.00
C GLY A 36 -10.41 11.57 10.65
N ASP A 37 -10.61 10.48 11.39
CA ASP A 37 -9.50 9.73 12.01
C ASP A 37 -9.09 8.51 11.15
N PRO A 38 -7.86 8.48 10.55
CA PRO A 38 -7.37 7.35 9.76
C PRO A 38 -7.10 6.10 10.62
N TYR A 39 -7.03 6.22 11.95
CA TYR A 39 -6.96 5.06 12.86
C TYR A 39 -8.35 4.42 13.12
N VAL A 40 -9.45 5.03 12.65
CA VAL A 40 -10.84 4.52 12.82
C VAL A 40 -11.40 3.97 11.50
N SER A 41 -11.25 4.71 10.41
CA SER A 41 -11.76 4.36 9.07
C SER A 41 -10.93 5.07 7.98
N PHE A 42 -11.26 4.87 6.70
CA PHE A 42 -10.64 5.66 5.63
C PHE A 42 -11.11 7.12 5.69
N VAL A 43 -10.19 8.08 5.51
CA VAL A 43 -10.50 9.51 5.62
C VAL A 43 -10.73 10.14 4.24
N GLY A 44 -11.91 10.71 4.03
CA GLY A 44 -12.34 11.33 2.78
C GLY A 44 -12.91 10.35 1.75
N ASN A 45 -12.90 10.73 0.47
CA ASN A 45 -13.21 9.81 -0.61
C ASN A 45 -11.96 9.00 -0.99
N VAL A 46 -12.10 7.69 -1.21
CA VAL A 46 -11.04 6.83 -1.74
C VAL A 46 -10.45 7.43 -3.03
N ASP A 47 -11.30 7.75 -4.01
CA ASP A 47 -10.85 8.39 -5.26
C ASP A 47 -10.45 9.87 -5.11
N GLY A 48 -10.50 10.42 -3.89
CA GLY A 48 -10.20 11.81 -3.56
C GLY A 48 -8.69 12.07 -3.47
N ALA A 49 -8.24 13.25 -3.89
CA ALA A 49 -6.83 13.60 -3.92
C ALA A 49 -6.38 14.27 -2.61
N GLU A 50 -5.27 13.79 -2.06
CA GLU A 50 -4.66 14.27 -0.81
C GLU A 50 -4.27 15.75 -0.91
N ARG A 51 -3.63 16.16 -2.01
CA ARG A 51 -3.29 17.57 -2.29
C ARG A 51 -4.49 18.51 -2.36
N ASN A 52 -5.68 17.96 -2.62
CA ASN A 52 -6.93 18.71 -2.73
C ASN A 52 -7.82 18.52 -1.49
N ASN A 53 -7.33 17.84 -0.44
CA ASN A 53 -8.08 17.53 0.77
C ASN A 53 -9.44 16.85 0.51
N THR A 54 -9.55 16.02 -0.54
CA THR A 54 -10.78 15.26 -0.86
C THR A 54 -10.70 13.78 -0.52
N GLY A 55 -9.51 13.24 -0.30
CA GLY A 55 -9.22 11.89 0.19
C GLY A 55 -7.83 11.87 0.83
N TYR A 56 -7.64 11.16 1.94
CA TYR A 56 -6.35 11.02 2.60
C TYR A 56 -5.84 9.58 2.54
N GLY A 57 -6.33 8.73 3.43
CA GLY A 57 -5.73 7.42 3.69
C GLY A 57 -6.43 6.68 4.83
N VAL A 58 -5.88 5.52 5.17
CA VAL A 58 -6.24 4.73 6.34
C VAL A 58 -4.97 4.14 6.95
N TYR A 59 -4.91 4.07 8.27
CA TYR A 59 -3.73 3.63 9.00
C TYR A 59 -3.82 2.17 9.46
N ASN A 60 -2.82 1.74 10.22
CA ASN A 60 -2.66 0.36 10.69
C ASN A 60 -3.90 -0.26 11.37
N THR A 61 -4.61 0.49 12.20
CA THR A 61 -5.65 -0.05 13.09
C THR A 61 -6.88 -0.61 12.33
N PRO A 62 -7.51 0.11 11.37
CA PRO A 62 -8.62 -0.46 10.61
C PRO A 62 -8.17 -1.60 9.68
N ILE A 63 -6.95 -1.53 9.14
CA ILE A 63 -6.36 -2.60 8.31
C ILE A 63 -6.20 -3.90 9.12
N ALA A 64 -5.65 -3.81 10.33
CA ALA A 64 -5.52 -4.97 11.22
C ALA A 64 -6.88 -5.53 11.64
N ARG A 65 -7.84 -4.67 12.01
CA ARG A 65 -9.22 -5.03 12.36
C ARG A 65 -9.90 -5.85 11.26
N VAL A 66 -9.84 -5.36 10.03
CA VAL A 66 -10.50 -6.02 8.88
C VAL A 66 -9.79 -7.31 8.51
N ALA A 67 -8.46 -7.33 8.51
CA ALA A 67 -7.72 -8.57 8.28
C ALA A 67 -8.03 -9.67 9.31
N GLN A 68 -8.18 -9.31 10.58
CA GLN A 68 -8.61 -10.24 11.63
C GLN A 68 -10.05 -10.74 11.41
N ALA A 69 -10.97 -9.86 11.00
CA ALA A 69 -12.33 -10.23 10.66
C ALA A 69 -12.42 -11.21 9.46
N ASP A 70 -11.49 -11.09 8.50
CA ASP A 70 -11.32 -12.00 7.36
C ASP A 70 -10.50 -13.27 7.70
N GLY A 71 -10.16 -13.50 8.98
CA GLY A 71 -9.50 -14.72 9.45
C GLY A 71 -7.97 -14.71 9.41
N ALA A 72 -7.33 -13.58 9.14
CA ALA A 72 -5.87 -13.46 9.24
C ALA A 72 -5.43 -13.25 10.70
N THR A 73 -4.39 -13.97 11.13
CA THR A 73 -3.66 -13.61 12.35
C THR A 73 -2.87 -12.33 12.11
N VAL A 74 -2.93 -11.39 13.07
CA VAL A 74 -2.07 -10.19 13.10
C VAL A 74 -1.19 -10.28 14.35
N SER A 75 0.13 -10.33 14.14
CA SER A 75 1.14 -10.42 15.21
C SER A 75 1.45 -9.04 15.81
N SER A 76 1.36 -7.98 15.00
CA SER A 76 1.53 -6.60 15.46
C SER A 76 0.84 -5.62 14.53
N SER A 77 0.31 -4.53 15.09
CA SER A 77 -0.23 -3.38 14.36
C SER A 77 0.07 -2.14 15.17
N ALA A 78 1.16 -1.43 14.84
CA ALA A 78 1.66 -0.32 15.66
C ALA A 78 2.52 0.65 14.85
N GLU A 79 2.74 1.82 15.44
CA GLU A 79 3.88 2.70 15.14
C GLU A 79 5.12 2.25 15.95
N GLY A 80 6.28 2.82 15.62
CA GLY A 80 7.54 2.57 16.32
C GLY A 80 8.15 1.20 16.05
N ILE A 81 7.59 0.40 15.14
CA ILE A 81 8.09 -0.93 14.80
C ILE A 81 9.49 -0.78 14.17
N ALA A 82 10.50 -1.44 14.73
CA ALA A 82 11.86 -1.32 14.21
C ALA A 82 11.96 -1.99 12.82
N PRO A 83 12.76 -1.46 11.87
CA PRO A 83 12.96 -2.10 10.57
C PRO A 83 13.48 -3.55 10.69
N SER A 84 14.32 -3.82 11.69
CA SER A 84 14.78 -5.17 12.03
C SER A 84 13.63 -6.12 12.39
N THR A 85 12.56 -5.64 13.02
CA THR A 85 11.36 -6.43 13.32
C THR A 85 10.58 -6.78 12.05
N ILE A 86 10.46 -5.85 11.10
CA ILE A 86 9.91 -6.15 9.76
C ILE A 86 10.76 -7.20 9.06
N TYR A 87 12.09 -7.06 9.11
CA TYR A 87 12.99 -8.00 8.44
C TYR A 87 12.89 -9.40 9.05
N GLN A 88 12.86 -9.51 10.38
CA GLN A 88 12.68 -10.79 11.05
C GLN A 88 11.34 -11.43 10.69
N ALA A 89 10.24 -10.69 10.75
CA ALA A 89 8.92 -11.19 10.36
C ALA A 89 8.89 -11.73 8.92
N VAL A 90 9.50 -11.01 7.96
CA VAL A 90 9.59 -11.46 6.56
C VAL A 90 10.49 -12.70 6.41
N LEU A 91 11.56 -12.84 7.20
CA LEU A 91 12.36 -14.06 7.25
C LEU A 91 11.57 -15.26 7.79
N ASP A 92 10.70 -15.03 8.77
CA ASP A 92 9.79 -16.03 9.35
C ASP A 92 8.57 -16.33 8.45
N GLY A 93 8.55 -15.76 7.23
CA GLY A 93 7.52 -15.98 6.22
C GLY A 93 6.27 -15.09 6.36
N HIS A 94 6.27 -14.15 7.30
CA HIS A 94 5.15 -13.25 7.54
C HIS A 94 5.18 -12.04 6.58
N PRO A 95 4.12 -11.79 5.80
CA PRO A 95 4.01 -10.55 5.06
C PRO A 95 3.87 -9.36 6.03
N VAL A 96 4.26 -8.16 5.58
CA VAL A 96 4.13 -6.92 6.36
C VAL A 96 3.58 -5.81 5.48
N ILE A 97 2.55 -5.09 5.93
CA ILE A 97 2.17 -3.79 5.35
C ILE A 97 2.94 -2.71 6.10
N ALA A 98 3.63 -1.82 5.38
CA ALA A 98 4.38 -0.70 5.95
C ALA A 98 3.97 0.62 5.29
N TRP A 99 3.76 1.65 6.11
CA TRP A 99 3.49 3.02 5.66
C TRP A 99 4.81 3.74 5.37
N VAL A 100 4.91 4.30 4.18
CA VAL A 100 6.14 4.84 3.59
C VAL A 100 5.81 6.15 2.89
N SER A 101 6.81 7.01 2.70
CA SER A 101 6.64 8.16 1.80
C SER A 101 6.61 7.71 0.34
N PHE A 102 5.67 8.25 -0.43
CA PHE A 102 5.50 7.91 -1.84
C PHE A 102 6.77 8.12 -2.70
N ASP A 103 7.55 9.17 -2.40
CA ASP A 103 8.78 9.53 -3.11
C ASP A 103 10.06 8.85 -2.58
N TRP A 104 9.91 7.94 -1.60
CA TRP A 104 10.99 7.22 -0.93
C TRP A 104 11.99 8.08 -0.12
N LEU A 105 11.63 9.32 0.25
CA LEU A 105 12.46 10.21 1.08
C LEU A 105 11.90 10.38 2.49
N PHE A 106 12.74 10.69 3.48
CA PHE A 106 12.24 11.07 4.80
C PHE A 106 11.57 12.46 4.75
N HIS A 107 10.34 12.56 5.25
CA HIS A 107 9.66 13.84 5.48
C HIS A 107 9.32 14.06 6.95
N ARG A 108 9.32 15.33 7.38
CA ARG A 108 8.73 15.70 8.67
C ARG A 108 7.23 15.84 8.49
N VAL A 109 6.46 14.99 9.17
CA VAL A 109 4.99 15.06 9.17
C VAL A 109 4.50 16.28 9.95
N SER A 110 3.39 16.84 9.48
CA SER A 110 2.56 17.78 10.24
C SER A 110 1.61 17.00 11.16
N HIS A 111 0.73 17.69 11.90
CA HIS A 111 -0.33 17.05 12.67
C HIS A 111 -1.63 17.84 12.54
N TYR A 112 -2.77 17.15 12.63
CA TYR A 112 -4.10 17.75 12.74
C TYR A 112 -4.90 17.14 13.89
N VAL A 113 -6.04 17.74 14.24
CA VAL A 113 -6.97 17.20 15.23
C VAL A 113 -8.14 16.56 14.50
N ALA A 114 -8.37 15.26 14.67
CA ALA A 114 -9.49 14.58 14.07
C ALA A 114 -10.81 15.00 14.75
N PHE A 115 -11.95 14.76 14.09
CA PHE A 115 -13.28 15.14 14.58
C PHE A 115 -13.68 14.49 15.92
N ASP A 116 -12.96 13.47 16.39
CA ASP A 116 -13.11 12.84 17.71
C ASP A 116 -12.12 13.37 18.77
N GLY A 117 -11.28 14.34 18.40
CA GLY A 117 -10.25 14.95 19.24
C GLY A 117 -8.89 14.28 19.19
N ARG A 118 -8.69 13.20 18.41
CA ARG A 118 -7.36 12.56 18.27
C ARG A 118 -6.38 13.47 17.53
N THR A 119 -5.19 13.68 18.08
CA THR A 119 -4.07 14.25 17.30
C THR A 119 -3.54 13.19 16.33
N VAL A 120 -3.61 13.48 15.04
CA VAL A 120 -3.23 12.58 13.93
C VAL A 120 -1.95 13.09 13.28
N GLN A 121 -0.95 12.22 13.12
CA GLN A 121 0.21 12.52 12.25
C GLN A 121 -0.26 12.68 10.81
N PHE A 122 0.28 13.66 10.07
CA PHE A 122 -0.20 14.00 8.74
C PHE A 122 0.98 14.27 7.79
N GLY A 123 1.35 13.22 7.06
CA GLY A 123 2.45 13.19 6.10
C GLY A 123 2.07 13.60 4.67
N SER A 124 1.05 14.44 4.50
CA SER A 124 0.61 14.91 3.18
C SER A 124 1.67 15.79 2.50
N PRO A 125 1.84 15.70 1.16
CA PRO A 125 1.12 14.84 0.22
C PRO A 125 1.92 13.58 -0.19
N TYR A 126 2.41 12.82 0.80
CA TYR A 126 3.35 11.72 0.61
C TYR A 126 2.87 10.38 1.19
N GLU A 127 1.61 10.26 1.63
CA GLU A 127 1.14 8.99 2.22
C GLU A 127 1.14 7.87 1.19
N HIS A 128 1.67 6.72 1.58
CA HIS A 128 1.66 5.49 0.78
C HIS A 128 1.82 4.25 1.67
N ALA A 129 1.30 3.12 1.20
CA ALA A 129 1.43 1.83 1.88
C ALA A 129 1.92 0.74 0.90
N VAL A 130 2.88 -0.06 1.33
CA VAL A 130 3.48 -1.14 0.53
C VAL A 130 3.51 -2.46 1.30
N VAL A 131 3.52 -3.59 0.57
CA VAL A 131 3.67 -4.92 1.19
C VAL A 131 5.10 -5.42 1.05
N VAL A 132 5.83 -5.49 2.16
CA VAL A 132 7.14 -6.16 2.23
C VAL A 132 6.93 -7.66 2.32
N ARG A 133 7.64 -8.42 1.47
CA ARG A 133 7.41 -9.87 1.27
C ARG A 133 8.65 -10.70 0.96
N GLY A 134 9.83 -10.08 0.95
CA GLY A 134 11.10 -10.76 0.71
C GLY A 134 12.28 -9.84 1.01
N LEU A 135 13.46 -10.42 1.14
CA LEU A 135 14.70 -9.72 1.49
C LEU A 135 15.85 -10.25 0.65
N SER A 136 16.83 -9.39 0.41
CA SER A 136 18.17 -9.76 -0.06
C SER A 136 19.21 -8.95 0.72
N ASN A 137 20.49 -9.21 0.50
CA ASN A 137 21.57 -8.46 1.14
C ASN A 137 21.48 -6.97 0.77
N GLY A 138 21.10 -6.13 1.73
CA GLY A 138 20.92 -4.69 1.53
C GLY A 138 19.61 -4.24 0.88
N TYR A 139 18.68 -5.14 0.52
CA TYR A 139 17.43 -4.79 -0.17
C TYR A 139 16.17 -5.44 0.45
N VAL A 140 15.03 -4.79 0.24
CA VAL A 140 13.68 -5.31 0.52
C VAL A 140 12.93 -5.53 -0.80
N LEU A 141 12.21 -6.65 -0.90
CA LEU A 141 11.27 -6.91 -1.98
C LEU A 141 9.88 -6.47 -1.53
N ILE A 142 9.33 -5.49 -2.24
CA ILE A 142 7.98 -4.98 -2.00
C ILE A 142 7.06 -5.34 -3.16
N ASN A 143 5.77 -5.47 -2.87
CA ASN A 143 4.74 -5.16 -3.84
C ASN A 143 4.24 -3.73 -3.55
N ASN A 144 4.42 -2.85 -4.53
CA ASN A 144 3.91 -1.48 -4.55
C ASN A 144 2.57 -1.45 -5.30
N PRO A 145 1.49 -0.87 -4.74
CA PRO A 145 0.18 -0.77 -5.40
C PRO A 145 0.20 -0.15 -6.81
N TRP A 146 1.03 0.87 -7.05
CA TRP A 146 1.11 1.54 -8.36
C TRP A 146 2.15 0.95 -9.30
N PHE A 147 3.32 0.57 -8.79
CA PHE A 147 4.46 0.15 -9.61
C PHE A 147 4.69 -1.36 -9.65
N GLY A 148 3.85 -2.15 -9.00
CA GLY A 148 3.98 -3.60 -8.93
C GLY A 148 5.17 -4.04 -8.07
N VAL A 149 5.82 -5.13 -8.44
CA VAL A 149 6.90 -5.73 -7.64
C VAL A 149 8.22 -4.96 -7.83
N GLN A 150 8.84 -4.51 -6.74
CA GLN A 150 10.07 -3.69 -6.78
C GLN A 150 11.09 -4.14 -5.72
N TRP A 151 12.38 -4.05 -6.04
CA TRP A 151 13.47 -4.11 -5.06
C TRP A 151 13.87 -2.69 -4.66
N ILE A 152 13.78 -2.37 -3.37
CA ILE A 152 14.17 -1.08 -2.78
C ILE A 152 15.34 -1.32 -1.81
N SER A 153 16.32 -0.41 -1.76
CA SER A 153 17.42 -0.56 -0.79
C SER A 153 16.90 -0.43 0.64
N LYS A 154 17.50 -1.15 1.60
CA LYS A 154 17.11 -1.05 3.01
C LYS A 154 17.21 0.38 3.53
N ALA A 155 18.29 1.10 3.20
CA ALA A 155 18.47 2.50 3.57
C ALA A 155 17.36 3.42 3.01
N THR A 156 16.97 3.22 1.75
CA THR A 156 15.87 3.96 1.10
C THR A 156 14.53 3.65 1.78
N PHE A 157 14.23 2.37 2.00
CA PHE A 157 13.02 1.93 2.70
C PHE A 157 12.97 2.49 4.13
N GLU A 158 14.04 2.37 4.91
CA GLU A 158 14.11 2.83 6.30
C GLU A 158 13.95 4.35 6.44
N SER A 159 14.54 5.13 5.53
CA SER A 159 14.39 6.59 5.47
C SER A 159 12.93 6.99 5.19
N SER A 160 12.32 6.35 4.20
CA SER A 160 10.93 6.58 3.81
C SER A 160 9.92 6.15 4.90
N TYR A 161 10.11 4.96 5.45
CA TYR A 161 9.33 4.34 6.54
C TYR A 161 9.38 5.15 7.86
N ALA A 162 10.47 5.87 8.10
CA ALA A 162 10.58 6.77 9.25
C ALA A 162 9.63 7.98 9.19
N THR A 163 9.11 8.35 8.01
CA THR A 163 8.14 9.44 7.84
C THR A 163 6.88 9.19 8.66
N PHE A 164 6.25 8.02 8.52
CA PHE A 164 4.99 7.67 9.19
C PHE A 164 5.22 7.03 10.56
N ASN A 165 6.20 7.53 11.30
CA ASN A 165 6.61 7.04 12.62
C ASN A 165 6.81 5.50 12.68
N ARG A 166 7.32 4.90 11.59
CA ARG A 166 7.50 3.45 11.46
C ARG A 166 6.22 2.65 11.72
N MET A 167 5.11 3.08 11.10
CA MET A 167 3.83 2.40 11.17
C MET A 167 3.77 1.15 10.28
N ALA A 168 3.44 0.00 10.86
CA ALA A 168 3.26 -1.25 10.12
C ALA A 168 2.20 -2.18 10.72
N VAL A 169 1.72 -3.11 9.89
CA VAL A 169 0.93 -4.30 10.28
C VAL A 169 1.71 -5.54 9.88
N ILE A 170 2.05 -6.37 10.87
CA ILE A 170 2.75 -7.66 10.72
C ILE A 170 1.72 -8.78 10.89
N PHE A 171 1.60 -9.64 9.89
CA PHE A 171 0.70 -10.80 9.94
C PHE A 171 1.35 -11.98 10.67
N GLY A 172 0.54 -12.92 11.17
CA GLY A 172 1.00 -14.11 11.91
C GLY A 172 0.93 -15.43 11.13
N GLY A 173 0.39 -15.41 9.90
CA GLY A 173 0.46 -16.55 9.00
C GLY A 173 1.73 -16.52 8.15
N ALA A 174 2.24 -17.68 7.78
CA ALA A 174 3.29 -17.79 6.76
C ALA A 174 2.66 -17.64 5.36
N ALA A 175 3.36 -16.98 4.44
CA ALA A 175 2.88 -16.80 3.07
C ALA A 175 2.79 -18.13 2.30
N ALA A 176 1.65 -18.38 1.66
CA ALA A 176 1.42 -19.54 0.80
C ALA A 176 2.14 -19.38 -0.55
N GLY A 177 3.40 -19.78 -0.61
CA GLY A 177 4.24 -19.73 -1.81
C GLY A 177 5.62 -20.33 -1.57
N PRO A 178 6.45 -20.49 -2.61
CA PRO A 178 7.82 -20.98 -2.42
C PRO A 178 8.60 -20.04 -1.51
N GLY A 179 9.29 -20.63 -0.51
CA GLY A 179 10.12 -19.91 0.44
C GLY A 179 11.19 -19.04 -0.26
N MET A 180 11.61 -17.99 0.44
CA MET A 180 12.39 -16.87 -0.10
C MET A 180 13.45 -17.26 -1.12
N SER A 181 13.28 -16.76 -2.35
CA SER A 181 14.36 -16.73 -3.34
C SER A 181 15.40 -15.68 -2.93
N SER A 182 16.62 -16.13 -2.68
CA SER A 182 17.80 -15.28 -2.45
C SER A 182 18.44 -14.75 -3.75
N ALA A 183 17.76 -14.92 -4.90
CA ALA A 183 18.27 -14.47 -6.19
C ALA A 183 18.06 -12.97 -6.42
N SER A 184 19.15 -12.22 -6.39
CA SER A 184 19.16 -10.77 -6.64
C SER A 184 18.97 -10.41 -8.12
N ALA A 185 18.04 -9.50 -8.39
CA ALA A 185 18.04 -8.69 -9.60
C ALA A 185 17.95 -7.22 -9.17
N THR A 186 19.05 -6.47 -9.30
CA THR A 186 19.12 -5.05 -8.92
C THR A 186 18.29 -4.19 -9.87
N TYR A 187 17.32 -3.46 -9.34
CA TYR A 187 16.64 -2.41 -10.09
C TYR A 187 17.58 -1.21 -10.25
N ALA A 188 17.90 -0.86 -11.50
CA ALA A 188 18.67 0.31 -11.88
C ALA A 188 17.80 1.27 -12.70
N GLY A 189 16.76 1.82 -12.07
CA GLY A 189 15.95 2.90 -12.63
C GLY A 189 16.21 4.23 -11.92
N PRO A 190 16.03 5.38 -12.61
CA PRO A 190 16.16 6.69 -11.99
C PRO A 190 15.08 6.91 -10.92
N THR A 191 15.41 7.72 -9.91
CA THR A 191 14.44 8.19 -8.91
C THR A 191 13.24 8.84 -9.62
N PRO A 192 12.00 8.39 -9.40
CA PRO A 192 10.83 8.98 -10.04
C PRO A 192 10.69 10.46 -9.67
N ALA A 193 10.46 11.31 -10.67
CA ALA A 193 10.01 12.68 -10.42
C ALA A 193 8.56 12.67 -9.93
N PRO A 194 8.12 13.67 -9.13
CA PRO A 194 6.71 13.81 -8.81
C PRO A 194 5.94 14.27 -10.06
N GLN A 195 4.79 13.65 -10.38
CA GLN A 195 3.53 14.30 -10.83
C GLN A 195 2.55 13.37 -11.57
N ASP A 196 1.26 13.64 -11.35
CA ASP A 196 0.15 13.78 -12.30
C ASP A 196 -0.03 12.80 -13.50
N THR A 197 -1.18 12.10 -13.49
CA THR A 197 -2.01 11.71 -14.66
C THR A 197 -1.73 10.39 -15.43
N TYR A 198 -2.49 9.31 -15.09
CA TYR A 198 -2.92 8.19 -15.97
C TYR A 198 -1.80 7.20 -16.46
N HIS A 199 -2.00 6.00 -17.04
CA HIS A 199 -3.16 5.20 -17.50
C HIS A 199 -3.07 3.73 -16.96
N PRO A 200 -4.18 2.96 -16.78
CA PRO A 200 -4.12 1.56 -16.35
C PRO A 200 -4.25 0.50 -17.48
N LEU A 201 -3.50 -0.60 -17.36
CA LEU A 201 -3.76 -1.89 -18.02
C LEU A 201 -4.30 -2.89 -17.00
N ALA A 202 -5.10 -3.85 -17.43
CA ALA A 202 -5.81 -4.79 -16.54
C ALA A 202 -5.40 -6.26 -16.78
N PRO A 203 -5.49 -7.16 -15.76
CA PRO A 203 -5.81 -6.89 -14.34
C PRO A 203 -4.82 -7.49 -13.32
N ALA A 204 -4.43 -6.70 -12.33
CA ALA A 204 -4.32 -7.11 -10.91
C ALA A 204 -4.06 -5.88 -10.00
N ARG A 205 -5.10 -5.10 -9.71
CA ARG A 205 -5.06 -4.09 -8.63
C ARG A 205 -5.03 -4.80 -7.29
N LEU A 206 -4.27 -4.28 -6.33
CA LEU A 206 -3.80 -5.14 -5.24
C LEU A 206 -3.74 -4.50 -3.83
N LEU A 207 -3.64 -3.17 -3.68
CA LEU A 207 -3.82 -2.41 -2.42
C LEU A 207 -3.72 -0.89 -2.68
N ASP A 208 -4.45 -0.36 -3.67
CA ASP A 208 -4.61 1.11 -3.75
C ASP A 208 -5.76 1.51 -2.80
N THR A 209 -5.89 2.80 -2.50
CA THR A 209 -7.08 3.34 -1.83
C THR A 209 -7.92 4.17 -2.80
N ARG A 210 -7.98 3.76 -4.08
CA ARG A 210 -8.66 4.50 -5.18
C ARG A 210 -9.31 3.56 -6.21
N ASP A 211 -10.64 3.65 -6.34
CA ASP A 211 -11.41 3.09 -7.45
C ASP A 211 -11.24 4.02 -8.69
N GLY A 212 -11.75 3.79 -9.90
CA GLY A 212 -12.58 2.75 -10.51
C GLY A 212 -13.43 3.39 -11.61
N THR A 213 -13.34 2.89 -12.84
CA THR A 213 -14.14 3.40 -13.99
C THR A 213 -14.81 2.24 -14.71
N GLY A 214 -16.10 2.06 -14.47
CA GLY A 214 -16.87 0.95 -15.03
C GLY A 214 -17.16 1.10 -16.53
N GLY A 215 -17.46 -0.02 -17.19
CA GLY A 215 -17.86 -0.07 -18.60
C GLY A 215 -18.16 -1.49 -19.06
N VAL A 216 -19.45 -1.76 -19.30
CA VAL A 216 -20.13 -2.85 -20.04
C VAL A 216 -19.33 -4.04 -20.64
N PRO A 217 -19.89 -5.26 -20.63
CA PRO A 217 -19.19 -6.48 -21.04
C PRO A 217 -18.95 -6.54 -22.55
N PHE A 218 -17.81 -7.12 -22.96
CA PHE A 218 -17.57 -7.51 -24.36
C PHE A 218 -17.34 -9.01 -24.51
N SER A 219 -17.94 -9.58 -25.55
CA SER A 219 -18.07 -11.02 -25.79
C SER A 219 -16.76 -11.68 -26.22
N ALA A 220 -16.65 -12.99 -25.99
CA ALA A 220 -15.57 -13.81 -26.51
C ALA A 220 -15.58 -13.86 -28.05
N GLY A 221 -14.41 -13.75 -28.69
CA GLY A 221 -14.27 -13.97 -30.13
C GLY A 221 -12.87 -13.68 -30.71
N ALA A 222 -12.46 -14.56 -31.63
CA ALA A 222 -11.41 -14.38 -32.66
C ALA A 222 -9.91 -14.37 -32.26
N ALA A 223 -9.33 -15.58 -32.30
CA ALA A 223 -8.22 -15.99 -33.19
C ALA A 223 -6.92 -15.15 -33.31
N PHE A 224 -5.80 -15.83 -33.02
CA PHE A 224 -4.45 -15.45 -33.45
C PHE A 224 -4.24 -15.64 -34.96
N PRO A 225 -3.58 -14.70 -35.66
CA PRO A 225 -2.88 -14.98 -36.92
C PRO A 225 -1.41 -15.36 -36.67
N GLN A 226 -0.94 -16.42 -37.33
CA GLN A 226 0.48 -16.82 -37.33
C GLN A 226 1.36 -15.79 -38.05
N ALA A 227 2.56 -15.54 -37.53
CA ALA A 227 3.59 -14.80 -38.25
C ALA A 227 4.26 -15.71 -39.29
N ALA A 228 4.29 -15.27 -40.55
CA ALA A 228 5.04 -15.95 -41.61
C ALA A 228 6.52 -15.53 -41.56
N LEU A 229 7.43 -16.50 -41.52
CA LEU A 229 8.86 -16.31 -41.77
C LEU A 229 9.16 -16.66 -43.23
N THR A 230 9.92 -15.79 -43.91
CA THR A 230 10.19 -15.91 -45.35
C THR A 230 11.41 -16.77 -45.69
N SER A 231 11.28 -17.43 -46.85
CA SER A 231 12.33 -17.81 -47.80
C SER A 231 13.46 -18.76 -47.37
N TRP A 232 13.50 -19.92 -48.03
CA TRP A 232 14.70 -20.44 -48.69
C TRP A 232 14.32 -20.89 -50.12
N SER A 233 15.24 -20.62 -51.06
CA SER A 233 15.22 -20.94 -52.52
C SER A 233 14.01 -20.48 -53.33
#